data_AF-A0A9Q3BH23-F1
#
_entry.id   AF-A0A9Q3BH23-F1
#
_cell.length_a   1.000
_cell.length_b   1.000
_cell.length_c   1.000
_cell.angle_alpha   90.00
_cell.angle_beta   90.00
_cell.angle_gamma   90.00
#
_symmetry.space_group_name_H-M   'P 1'
#
loop_
_entity.id
_entity.type
_entity.pdbx_description
1 polymer ?
#
loop_
_entity_poly.entity_id
_entity_poly.type
_entity_poly.pdbx_seq_one_letter_code
_entity_poly.pdbx_strand_id
1 'polypeptide(L)'
;MNIERHYPPLLRIPAYPASSKSREALEHHIKEPLDLGAIEKVGQNEEVEIPTPVIVAWNNGKSRMVGNFRALNTYTVPDRYQITKIKMALTQISQAVYVSTMDSLKGFHQNVVTPRARKYLRIIVHCGVYEYLRISFGIKNSPLHFQRMTNEIFPEEIPEVWLIIYINDIIVCCKTWEENIYRLSRVLGKI
;
A
#
# COMPACT_ATOMS: atom_id res chain seq x y z
N MET A 1 -16.30 26.02 12.92
CA MET A 1 -15.09 26.76 13.37
C MET A 1 -14.78 26.29 14.77
N ASN A 2 -14.01 25.20 14.86
CA ASN A 2 -13.65 24.54 16.10
C ASN A 2 -12.38 25.17 16.67
N ILE A 3 -12.39 25.59 17.94
CA ILE A 3 -11.28 26.34 18.58
C ILE A 3 -10.34 25.37 19.32
N GLU A 4 -10.78 24.14 19.59
CA GLU A 4 -10.00 23.14 20.30
C GLU A 4 -9.08 22.32 19.38
N ARG A 5 -7.90 22.01 19.90
CA ARG A 5 -6.83 21.30 19.17
C ARG A 5 -6.71 19.88 19.70
N HIS A 6 -7.57 18.98 19.23
CA HIS A 6 -7.65 17.60 19.73
C HIS A 6 -6.44 16.71 19.38
N TYR A 7 -5.65 17.06 18.36
CA TYR A 7 -4.54 16.23 17.87
C TYR A 7 -3.16 16.89 18.05
N PRO A 8 -2.10 16.07 18.25
CA PRO A 8 -0.75 16.57 18.43
C PRO A 8 -0.26 17.40 17.23
N PRO A 9 0.58 18.44 17.46
CA PRO A 9 1.14 19.26 16.38
C PRO A 9 1.80 18.48 15.25
N LEU A 10 2.44 17.35 15.56
CA LEU A 10 3.12 16.49 14.59
C LEU A 10 2.20 15.92 13.51
N LEU A 11 0.89 15.83 13.77
CA LEU A 11 -0.10 15.34 12.79
C LEU A 11 -0.69 16.46 11.93
N ARG A 12 -0.34 17.71 12.18
CA ARG A 12 -0.96 18.89 11.55
C ARG A 12 0.03 19.61 10.66
N ILE A 13 0.58 18.88 9.70
CA ILE A 13 1.62 19.40 8.83
C ILE A 13 0.95 19.99 7.57
N PRO A 14 1.21 21.27 7.24
CA PRO A 14 0.67 21.86 6.02
C PRO A 14 1.29 21.21 4.77
N ALA A 15 0.67 21.44 3.62
CA ALA A 15 1.23 21.03 2.33
C ALA A 15 2.65 21.57 2.16
N TYR A 16 3.55 20.73 1.66
CA TYR A 16 4.89 21.17 1.34
C TYR A 16 4.86 22.11 0.12
N PRO A 17 5.70 23.18 0.10
CA PRO A 17 5.93 23.94 -1.11
C PRO A 17 6.44 23.03 -2.22
N ALA A 18 5.85 23.12 -3.40
CA ALA A 18 6.20 22.32 -4.56
C ALA A 18 6.62 23.23 -5.73
N SER A 19 7.72 22.88 -6.41
CA SER A 19 8.12 23.53 -7.66
C SER A 19 7.10 23.26 -8.77
N SER A 20 7.11 24.05 -9.85
CA SER A 20 6.18 23.87 -10.99
C SER A 20 6.22 22.42 -11.53
N LYS A 21 7.43 21.88 -11.71
CA LYS A 21 7.63 20.48 -12.14
C LYS A 21 7.01 19.46 -11.18
N SER A 22 7.13 19.69 -9.87
CA SER A 22 6.52 18.81 -8.86
C SER A 22 5.00 18.96 -8.81
N ARG A 23 4.47 20.17 -9.04
CA ARG A 23 3.01 20.40 -9.10
C ARG A 23 2.36 19.65 -10.26
N GLU A 24 2.93 19.76 -11.46
CA GLU A 24 2.48 19.03 -12.64
C GLU A 24 2.51 17.51 -12.40
N ALA A 25 3.60 17.01 -11.80
CA ALA A 25 3.72 15.61 -11.44
C ALA A 25 2.65 15.18 -10.43
N LEU A 26 2.38 15.98 -9.39
CA LEU A 26 1.34 15.67 -8.40
C LEU A 26 -0.06 15.62 -9.02
N GLU A 27 -0.39 16.57 -9.89
CA GLU A 27 -1.69 16.58 -10.58
C GLU A 27 -1.88 15.34 -11.45
N HIS A 28 -0.83 14.91 -12.16
CA HIS A 28 -0.84 13.67 -12.93
C HIS A 28 -1.04 12.44 -12.03
N HIS A 29 -0.27 12.34 -10.93
CA HIS A 29 -0.34 11.20 -10.00
C HIS A 29 -1.63 11.13 -9.18
N ILE A 30 -2.37 12.23 -9.04
CA ILE A 30 -3.66 12.26 -8.35
C ILE A 30 -4.78 11.78 -9.27
N LYS A 31 -4.69 12.07 -10.57
CA LYS A 31 -5.75 11.75 -11.52
C LYS A 31 -6.03 10.24 -11.59
N GLU A 32 -4.98 9.44 -11.70
CA GLU A 32 -5.12 7.98 -11.80
C GLU A 32 -5.85 7.33 -10.60
N PRO A 33 -5.44 7.54 -9.32
CA PRO A 33 -6.16 6.98 -8.19
C PRO A 33 -7.55 7.58 -7.99
N LEU A 34 -7.79 8.81 -8.47
CA LEU A 34 -9.13 9.41 -8.46
C LEU A 34 -10.06 8.69 -9.46
N ASP A 35 -9.59 8.46 -10.69
CA ASP A 35 -10.33 7.74 -11.74
C ASP A 35 -10.61 6.28 -11.33
N LEU A 36 -9.70 5.66 -10.56
CA LEU A 36 -9.86 4.30 -10.02
C LEU A 36 -10.74 4.23 -8.77
N GLY A 37 -11.22 5.36 -8.22
CA GLY A 37 -11.97 5.41 -6.96
C GLY A 37 -11.15 4.94 -5.74
N ALA A 38 -9.83 5.06 -5.81
CA ALA A 38 -8.93 4.76 -4.70
C ALA A 38 -8.79 5.95 -3.74
N ILE A 39 -8.96 7.18 -4.26
CA ILE A 39 -9.05 8.41 -3.48
C ILE A 39 -10.30 9.21 -3.87
N GLU A 40 -10.73 10.09 -2.98
CA GLU A 40 -11.82 11.03 -3.21
C GLU A 40 -11.41 12.44 -2.73
N LYS A 41 -11.95 13.48 -3.36
CA LYS A 41 -11.71 14.86 -2.94
C LYS A 41 -12.57 15.18 -1.72
N VAL A 42 -11.95 15.69 -0.66
CA VAL A 42 -12.67 16.06 0.57
C VAL A 42 -13.59 17.26 0.29
N GLY A 43 -14.81 17.22 0.84
CA GLY A 43 -15.82 18.25 0.64
C GLY A 43 -15.39 19.64 1.16
N GLN A 44 -15.88 20.70 0.53
CA GLN A 44 -15.51 22.09 0.88
C GLN A 44 -15.85 22.49 2.32
N ASN A 45 -16.85 21.84 2.93
CA ASN A 45 -17.33 22.14 4.27
C ASN A 45 -16.81 21.13 5.32
N GLU A 46 -15.94 20.20 4.94
CA GLU A 46 -15.39 19.23 5.89
C GLU A 46 -14.17 19.79 6.61
N GLU A 47 -14.17 19.67 7.94
CA GLU A 47 -13.02 20.05 8.76
C GLU A 47 -11.89 19.02 8.56
N VAL A 48 -10.70 19.50 8.18
CA VAL A 48 -9.50 18.67 7.98
C VAL A 48 -8.51 18.94 9.09
N GLU A 49 -8.57 18.12 10.14
CA GLU A 49 -7.74 18.30 11.34
C GLU A 49 -6.34 17.70 11.19
N ILE A 50 -6.18 16.63 10.40
CA ILE A 50 -4.95 15.83 10.29
C ILE A 50 -4.61 15.58 8.81
N PRO A 51 -4.14 16.59 8.08
CA PRO A 51 -3.66 16.38 6.73
C PRO A 51 -2.24 15.79 6.71
N THR A 52 -2.03 14.78 5.87
CA THR A 52 -0.69 14.24 5.57
C THR A 52 -0.13 14.93 4.33
N PRO A 53 0.98 15.67 4.42
CA PRO A 53 1.55 16.33 3.26
C PRO A 53 2.23 15.33 2.33
N VAL A 54 2.16 15.62 1.05
CA VAL A 54 2.70 14.78 -0.01
C VAL A 54 3.94 15.42 -0.63
N ILE A 55 4.91 14.59 -0.98
CA ILE A 55 6.09 14.97 -1.74
C ILE A 55 6.16 14.20 -3.05
N VAL A 56 6.91 14.73 -4.02
CA VAL A 56 7.29 14.01 -5.23
C VAL A 56 8.71 13.49 -5.07
N ALA A 57 8.86 12.17 -5.09
CA ALA A 57 10.17 11.53 -5.15
C ALA A 57 10.54 11.27 -6.62
N TRP A 58 11.75 11.67 -7.00
CA TRP A 58 12.28 11.47 -8.35
C TRP A 58 13.34 10.38 -8.33
N ASN A 59 13.26 9.43 -9.26
CA ASN A 59 14.28 8.41 -9.45
C ASN A 59 14.39 8.05 -10.94
N ASN A 60 15.60 8.13 -11.51
CA ASN A 60 15.89 7.82 -12.91
C ASN A 60 14.88 8.43 -13.90
N GLY A 61 14.57 9.71 -13.72
CA GLY A 61 13.62 10.45 -14.57
C GLY A 61 12.13 10.17 -14.30
N LYS A 62 11.78 9.17 -13.49
CA LYS A 62 10.40 8.88 -13.09
C LYS A 62 10.06 9.58 -11.78
N SER A 63 8.84 10.12 -11.68
CA SER A 63 8.29 10.71 -10.46
C SER A 63 7.35 9.73 -9.75
N ARG A 64 7.26 9.84 -8.42
CA ARG A 64 6.27 9.12 -7.60
C ARG A 64 5.69 10.06 -6.55
N MET A 65 4.38 9.99 -6.37
CA MET A 65 3.68 10.62 -5.26
C MET A 65 3.93 9.84 -3.96
N VAL A 66 4.39 10.51 -2.90
CA VAL A 66 4.68 9.89 -1.61
C VAL A 66 4.04 10.69 -0.48
N GLY A 67 3.09 10.09 0.23
CA GLY A 67 2.52 10.66 1.46
C GLY A 67 3.48 10.53 2.64
N ASN A 68 3.73 11.62 3.37
CA ASN A 68 4.60 11.60 4.54
C ASN A 68 3.86 11.10 5.80
N PHE A 69 3.54 9.81 5.85
CA PHE A 69 2.83 9.18 6.97
C PHE A 69 3.69 8.95 8.22
N ARG A 70 4.92 9.48 8.30
CA ARG A 70 5.83 9.20 9.44
C ARG A 70 5.21 9.58 10.78
N ALA A 71 4.62 10.77 10.86
CA ALA A 71 3.96 11.23 12.09
C ALA A 71 2.77 10.34 12.44
N LEU A 72 1.90 10.03 11.47
CA LEU A 72 0.77 9.12 11.66
C LEU A 72 1.22 7.74 12.14
N ASN A 73 2.28 7.22 11.55
CA ASN A 73 2.84 5.92 11.90
C ASN A 73 3.33 5.90 13.35
N THR A 74 3.87 6.98 13.92
CA THR A 74 4.26 7.02 15.34
C THR A 74 3.08 6.79 16.29
N TYR A 75 1.90 7.31 15.95
CA TYR A 75 0.68 7.16 16.76
C TYR A 75 -0.17 5.93 16.39
N THR A 76 0.16 5.25 15.30
CA THR A 76 -0.55 4.04 14.87
C THR A 76 -0.08 2.83 15.65
N VAL A 77 -1.00 2.14 16.32
CA VAL A 77 -0.72 0.87 17.02
C VAL A 77 -0.23 -0.16 15.99
N PRO A 78 0.95 -0.77 16.21
CA PRO A 78 1.48 -1.77 15.28
C PRO A 78 0.60 -3.02 15.31
N ASP A 79 0.15 -3.44 14.13
CA ASP A 79 -0.49 -4.74 13.97
C ASP A 79 0.56 -5.86 14.05
N ARG A 80 0.25 -6.95 14.75
CA ARG A 80 1.16 -8.08 14.99
C ARG A 80 0.74 -9.33 14.21
N TYR A 81 0.27 -9.14 12.99
CA TYR A 81 0.00 -10.27 12.09
C TYR A 81 1.29 -11.00 11.72
N GLN A 82 1.20 -12.33 11.61
CA GLN A 82 2.35 -13.15 11.25
C GLN A 82 2.63 -13.04 9.76
N ILE A 83 3.82 -12.55 9.42
CA ILE A 83 4.34 -12.58 8.04
C ILE A 83 5.24 -13.81 7.86
N THR A 84 5.35 -14.29 6.64
CA THR A 84 6.29 -15.36 6.29
C THR A 84 7.70 -14.96 6.70
N LYS A 85 8.36 -15.80 7.51
CA LYS A 85 9.73 -15.54 7.94
C LYS A 85 10.66 -15.62 6.73
N ILE A 86 11.46 -14.58 6.52
CA ILE A 86 12.40 -14.52 5.38
C ILE A 86 13.33 -15.73 5.31
N LYS A 87 13.78 -16.25 6.47
CA LYS A 87 14.62 -17.46 6.52
C LYS A 87 13.91 -18.68 5.93
N MET A 88 12.62 -18.87 6.25
CA MET A 88 11.83 -19.98 5.70
C MET A 88 11.66 -19.82 4.19
N ALA A 89 11.33 -18.60 3.74
CA ALA A 89 11.21 -18.31 2.31
C ALA A 89 12.52 -18.62 1.56
N LEU A 90 13.66 -18.19 2.08
CA LEU A 90 14.98 -18.45 1.49
C LEU A 90 15.34 -19.93 1.46
N THR A 91 15.04 -20.70 2.52
CA THR A 91 15.26 -22.15 2.52
C THR A 91 14.48 -22.82 1.39
N GLN A 92 13.23 -22.43 1.17
CA GLN A 92 12.40 -23.02 0.12
C GLN A 92 12.86 -22.63 -1.28
N ILE A 93 13.20 -21.36 -1.47
CA ILE A 93 13.79 -20.85 -2.71
C ILE A 93 15.09 -21.61 -3.03
N SER A 94 15.94 -21.89 -2.03
CA SER A 94 17.21 -22.61 -2.25
C SER A 94 17.04 -24.07 -2.68
N GLN A 95 15.88 -24.67 -2.42
CA GLN A 95 15.56 -26.04 -2.80
C GLN A 95 14.82 -26.13 -4.14
N ALA A 96 14.42 -24.99 -4.69
CA ALA A 96 13.72 -24.90 -5.97
C ALA A 96 14.72 -24.89 -7.13
N VAL A 97 14.34 -25.57 -8.21
CA VAL A 97 15.03 -25.50 -9.51
C VAL A 97 14.45 -24.36 -10.35
N TYR A 98 13.14 -24.15 -10.24
CA TYR A 98 12.42 -23.08 -10.93
C TYR A 98 11.70 -22.20 -9.90
N VAL A 99 11.89 -20.89 -10.01
CA VAL A 99 11.24 -19.90 -9.15
C VAL A 99 10.53 -18.89 -10.05
N SER A 100 9.23 -18.76 -9.84
CA SER A 100 8.38 -17.78 -10.53
C SER A 100 7.87 -16.77 -9.52
N THR A 101 8.03 -15.48 -9.82
CA THR A 101 7.63 -14.39 -8.92
C THR A 101 6.57 -13.53 -9.60
N MET A 102 5.50 -13.23 -8.89
CA MET A 102 4.42 -12.35 -9.34
C MET A 102 4.31 -11.18 -8.36
N ASP A 103 4.32 -9.96 -8.90
CA ASP A 103 4.02 -8.74 -8.14
C ASP A 103 2.55 -8.40 -8.34
N SER A 104 1.82 -8.19 -7.25
CA SER A 104 0.45 -7.71 -7.32
C SER A 104 0.45 -6.22 -7.73
N LEU A 105 0.26 -5.98 -9.03
CA LEU A 105 0.24 -4.63 -9.57
C LEU A 105 -0.85 -3.81 -8.86
N LYS A 106 -0.42 -2.74 -8.16
CA LYS A 106 -1.30 -1.87 -7.36
C LYS A 106 -2.09 -2.61 -6.26
N GLY A 107 -1.58 -3.73 -5.75
CA GLY A 107 -2.28 -4.59 -4.79
C GLY A 107 -2.81 -3.87 -3.54
N PHE A 108 -2.12 -2.83 -3.05
CA PHE A 108 -2.63 -2.04 -1.92
C PHE A 108 -3.94 -1.30 -2.23
N HIS A 109 -4.15 -0.87 -3.48
CA HIS A 109 -5.39 -0.25 -3.93
C HIS A 109 -6.52 -1.27 -4.16
N GLN A 110 -6.40 -2.51 -3.69
CA GLN A 110 -7.52 -3.46 -3.64
C GLN A 110 -8.20 -3.47 -2.27
N ASN A 111 -7.46 -3.13 -1.21
CA ASN A 111 -7.97 -3.18 0.17
C ASN A 111 -8.73 -1.91 0.54
N VAL A 112 -10.00 -2.04 0.92
CA VAL A 112 -10.84 -0.91 1.33
C VAL A 112 -10.45 -0.42 2.73
N VAL A 113 -10.33 0.89 2.87
CA VAL A 113 -10.10 1.56 4.15
C VAL A 113 -11.43 1.72 4.88
N THR A 114 -11.46 1.34 6.15
CA THR A 114 -12.65 1.52 7.00
C THR A 114 -13.03 3.00 7.11
N PRO A 115 -14.32 3.36 7.14
CA PRO A 115 -14.76 4.76 7.20
C PRO A 115 -14.12 5.55 8.35
N ARG A 116 -13.93 4.91 9.51
CA ARG A 116 -13.26 5.51 10.68
C ARG A 116 -11.79 5.88 10.41
N ALA A 117 -11.09 5.10 9.59
CA ALA A 117 -9.69 5.30 9.29
C ALA A 117 -9.44 6.34 8.18
N ARG A 118 -10.41 6.56 7.27
CA ARG A 118 -10.28 7.47 6.11
C ARG A 118 -9.82 8.87 6.50
N LYS A 119 -10.37 9.44 7.58
CA LYS A 119 -10.00 10.77 8.07
C LYS A 119 -8.53 10.92 8.45
N TYR A 120 -7.87 9.83 8.87
CA TYR A 120 -6.43 9.82 9.19
C TYR A 120 -5.55 9.62 7.96
N LEU A 121 -6.14 9.13 6.87
CA LEU A 121 -5.47 8.92 5.59
C LEU A 121 -5.77 10.05 4.61
N ARG A 122 -6.09 11.23 5.12
CA ARG A 122 -6.22 12.44 4.30
C ARG A 122 -4.84 12.93 3.88
N ILE A 123 -4.68 13.20 2.59
CA ILE A 123 -3.48 13.80 2.02
C ILE A 123 -3.76 15.22 1.58
N ILE A 124 -2.75 16.09 1.72
CA ILE A 124 -2.82 17.48 1.26
C ILE A 124 -1.75 17.76 0.21
N VAL A 125 -2.19 18.41 -0.86
CA VAL A 125 -1.36 18.90 -1.98
C VAL A 125 -1.78 20.33 -2.33
N HIS A 126 -1.09 20.95 -3.28
CA HIS A 126 -1.39 22.33 -3.71
C HIS A 126 -2.79 22.50 -4.32
N CYS A 127 -3.36 21.45 -4.91
CA CYS A 127 -4.68 21.49 -5.56
C CYS A 127 -5.84 21.05 -4.65
N GLY A 128 -5.58 20.72 -3.37
CA GLY A 128 -6.62 20.40 -2.39
C GLY A 128 -6.27 19.27 -1.44
N VAL A 129 -7.29 18.83 -0.69
CA VAL A 129 -7.23 17.69 0.22
C VAL A 129 -8.00 16.51 -0.38
N TYR A 130 -7.40 15.32 -0.30
CA TYR A 130 -8.00 14.08 -0.77
C TYR A 130 -7.95 13.04 0.35
N GLU A 131 -8.88 12.09 0.36
CA GLU A 131 -8.87 10.97 1.30
C GLU A 131 -8.75 9.63 0.60
N TYR A 132 -7.95 8.73 1.17
CA TYR A 132 -7.82 7.36 0.67
C TYR A 132 -9.04 6.52 1.04
N LEU A 133 -9.72 6.01 0.02
CA LEU A 133 -10.77 4.99 0.14
C LEU A 133 -10.18 3.58 0.17
N ARG A 134 -8.99 3.43 -0.40
CA ARG A 134 -8.24 2.17 -0.46
C ARG A 134 -6.84 2.35 0.08
N ILE A 135 -6.25 1.28 0.62
CA ILE A 135 -4.95 1.34 1.31
C ILE A 135 -3.88 1.91 0.37
N SER A 136 -3.04 2.80 0.90
CA SER A 136 -1.91 3.38 0.19
C SER A 136 -0.58 2.87 0.75
N PHE A 137 0.48 3.04 -0.04
CA PHE A 137 1.84 2.85 0.44
C PHE A 137 2.19 3.84 1.55
N GLY A 138 3.14 3.46 2.41
CA GLY A 138 3.70 4.31 3.47
C GLY A 138 2.98 4.24 4.82
N ILE A 139 1.79 3.62 4.87
CA ILE A 139 1.05 3.39 6.11
C ILE A 139 1.62 2.18 6.86
N LYS A 140 1.84 2.30 8.17
CA LYS A 140 2.50 1.26 9.00
C LYS A 140 1.93 -0.15 8.80
N ASN A 141 0.61 -0.30 8.85
CA ASN A 141 -0.04 -1.62 8.84
C ASN A 141 -0.46 -2.07 7.43
N SER A 142 -0.24 -1.24 6.39
CA SER A 142 -0.62 -1.56 5.01
C SER A 142 -0.06 -2.90 4.51
N PRO A 143 1.24 -3.21 4.68
CA PRO A 143 1.81 -4.52 4.30
C PRO A 143 1.11 -5.72 4.97
N LEU A 144 0.70 -5.57 6.23
CA LEU A 144 0.08 -6.65 7.01
C LEU A 144 -1.36 -6.90 6.58
N HIS A 145 -2.10 -5.85 6.23
CA HIS A 145 -3.43 -5.98 5.65
C HIS A 145 -3.37 -6.70 4.30
N PHE A 146 -2.40 -6.36 3.45
CA PHE A 146 -2.21 -7.06 2.19
C PHE A 146 -1.84 -8.53 2.41
N GLN A 147 -0.91 -8.82 3.34
CA GLN A 147 -0.57 -10.20 3.69
C GLN A 147 -1.80 -11.01 4.17
N ARG A 148 -2.67 -10.42 5.00
CA ARG A 148 -3.91 -11.09 5.44
C ARG A 148 -4.82 -11.44 4.27
N MET A 149 -5.08 -10.46 3.40
CA MET A 149 -5.92 -10.64 2.22
C MET A 149 -5.38 -11.78 1.34
N THR A 150 -4.08 -11.76 1.04
CA THR A 150 -3.48 -12.79 0.18
C THR A 150 -3.46 -14.16 0.88
N ASN A 151 -3.28 -14.20 2.21
CA ASN A 151 -3.39 -15.45 2.96
C ASN A 151 -4.81 -16.05 2.92
N GLU A 152 -5.84 -15.21 2.88
CA GLU A 152 -7.24 -15.65 2.73
C GLU A 152 -7.56 -16.16 1.31
N ILE A 153 -6.85 -15.68 0.29
CA ILE A 153 -6.99 -16.15 -1.10
C ILE A 153 -6.33 -17.52 -1.29
N PHE A 154 -5.21 -17.79 -0.61
CA PHE A 154 -4.42 -19.02 -0.77
C PHE A 154 -4.33 -19.89 0.50
N PRO A 155 -5.45 -20.25 1.14
CA PRO A 155 -5.42 -20.98 2.41
C PRO A 155 -4.91 -22.42 2.25
N GLU A 156 -4.99 -22.99 1.04
CA GLU A 156 -4.58 -24.36 0.73
C GLU A 156 -3.12 -24.45 0.28
N GLU A 157 -2.66 -23.46 -0.49
CA GLU A 157 -1.34 -23.49 -1.11
C GLU A 157 -0.21 -23.09 -0.14
N ILE A 158 -0.48 -22.18 0.80
CA ILE A 158 0.53 -21.73 1.77
C ILE A 158 1.03 -22.88 2.66
N PRO A 159 0.18 -23.75 3.23
CA PRO A 159 0.62 -24.91 3.99
C PRO A 159 1.46 -25.91 3.19
N GLU A 160 1.31 -25.96 1.86
CA GLU A 160 2.10 -26.83 0.99
C GLU A 160 3.53 -26.32 0.75
N VAL A 161 3.87 -25.13 1.28
CA VAL A 161 5.22 -24.56 1.37
C VAL A 161 5.86 -24.16 0.03
N TRP A 162 5.32 -24.61 -1.11
CA TRP A 162 5.77 -24.20 -2.44
C TRP A 162 5.30 -22.81 -2.84
N LEU A 163 4.22 -22.31 -2.23
CA LEU A 163 3.74 -20.94 -2.39
C LEU A 163 4.21 -20.09 -1.21
N ILE A 164 4.99 -19.06 -1.50
CA ILE A 164 5.49 -18.11 -0.52
C ILE A 164 4.86 -16.77 -0.83
N ILE A 165 4.11 -16.24 0.11
CA ILE A 165 3.60 -14.87 0.04
C ILE A 165 4.46 -14.01 0.96
N TYR A 166 5.04 -12.95 0.40
CA TYR A 166 5.82 -11.98 1.13
C TYR A 166 5.38 -10.57 0.78
N ILE A 167 4.49 -10.00 1.60
CA ILE A 167 3.87 -8.70 1.34
C ILE A 167 3.24 -8.73 -0.06
N ASN A 168 3.79 -8.02 -1.04
CA ASN A 168 3.22 -7.90 -2.39
C ASN A 168 3.67 -9.00 -3.35
N ASP A 169 4.71 -9.76 -2.98
CA ASP A 169 5.31 -10.77 -3.83
C ASP A 169 4.67 -12.13 -3.56
N ILE A 170 4.17 -12.75 -4.63
CA ILE A 170 3.75 -14.16 -4.64
C ILE A 170 4.84 -14.95 -5.36
N ILE A 171 5.50 -15.83 -4.63
CA ILE A 171 6.66 -16.59 -5.11
C ILE A 171 6.27 -18.07 -5.17
N VAL A 172 6.43 -18.67 -6.34
CA VAL A 172 6.13 -20.08 -6.61
C VAL A 172 7.44 -20.84 -6.82
N CYS A 173 7.70 -21.81 -5.96
CA CYS A 173 8.91 -22.63 -5.95
C CYS A 173 8.62 -24.02 -6.52
N CYS A 174 9.41 -24.50 -7.49
CA CYS A 174 9.20 -25.80 -8.16
C CYS A 174 10.52 -26.52 -8.45
N LYS A 175 10.47 -27.85 -8.61
CA LYS A 175 11.61 -28.70 -8.97
C LYS A 175 11.63 -29.08 -10.45
N THR A 176 10.47 -29.11 -11.11
CA THR A 176 10.38 -29.32 -12.55
C THR A 176 9.60 -28.19 -13.24
N TRP A 177 9.72 -28.11 -14.56
CA TRP A 177 9.05 -27.09 -15.35
C TRP A 177 7.54 -27.34 -15.42
N GLU A 178 7.12 -28.59 -15.55
CA GLU A 178 5.71 -29.01 -15.61
C GLU A 178 4.99 -28.68 -14.29
N GLU A 179 5.66 -28.91 -13.16
CA GLU A 179 5.18 -28.53 -11.83
C GLU A 179 5.00 -27.00 -11.72
N ASN A 180 5.92 -26.22 -12.31
CA ASN A 180 5.84 -24.77 -12.32
C ASN A 180 4.60 -24.27 -13.07
N ILE A 181 4.35 -24.79 -14.27
CA ILE A 181 3.17 -24.42 -15.06
C ILE A 181 1.87 -24.79 -14.30
N TYR A 182 1.83 -25.98 -13.70
CA TYR A 182 0.66 -26.43 -12.93
C TYR A 182 0.41 -25.55 -11.69
N ARG A 183 1.46 -25.20 -10.93
CA ARG A 183 1.32 -24.32 -9.76
C ARG A 183 0.95 -22.90 -10.14
N LEU A 184 1.53 -22.38 -11.23
CA LEU A 184 1.17 -21.07 -11.75
C LEU A 184 -0.29 -21.03 -12.20
N SER A 185 -0.79 -22.06 -12.89
CA SER A 185 -2.20 -22.09 -13.31
C SER A 185 -3.15 -22.11 -12.11
N ARG A 186 -2.81 -22.84 -11.05
CA ARG A 186 -3.55 -22.80 -9.78
C ARG A 186 -3.57 -21.41 -9.14
N VAL A 187 -2.41 -20.76 -9.07
CA VAL A 187 -2.31 -19.42 -8.46
C VAL A 187 -3.08 -18.39 -9.28
N LEU A 188 -2.86 -18.37 -10.59
CA LEU A 188 -3.53 -17.47 -11.53
C LEU A 188 -5.05 -17.69 -11.61
N GLY A 189 -5.54 -18.90 -11.32
CA GLY A 189 -6.97 -19.19 -11.28
C GLY A 189 -7.70 -18.63 -10.05
N LYS A 190 -6.98 -18.21 -9.01
CA LYS A 190 -7.54 -17.67 -7.75
C LYS A 190 -7.46 -16.15 -7.64
N ILE A 191 -6.78 -15.47 -8.57
CA ILE A 191 -6.61 -14.02 -8.63
C ILE A 191 -7.36 -13.42 -9.81
#